data_AF-A0A8T5T4I6-F1
#
_entry.id   AF-A0A8T5T4I6-F1
#
_cell.length_a   1.000
_cell.length_b   1.000
_cell.length_c   1.000
_cell.angle_alpha   90.00
_cell.angle_beta   90.00
_cell.angle_gamma   90.00
#
_symmetry.space_group_name_H-M   'P 1'
#
loop_
_entity.id
_entity.type
_entity.pdbx_description
1 polymer ?
#
loop_
_entity_poly.entity_id
_entity_poly.type
_entity_poly.pdbx_seq_one_letter_code
_entity_poly.pdbx_strand_id
1 'polypeptide(L)'
;MTNRDEQHEDYSPSEDVGSGFSVSHEVSQRDSSIVELYDEGKSTYQIAEELELNRHTVSKVLKKNQIETRTIADYHKLKHEEVVKLFNKGKGKKEIAVILELTDYTVRKVLEERGLVFKKKDRDTILIARYIQMKNKGYDNESISIFLGITQKQLNKYIRNSGVNVTAVRHKTKTIENIADLIRKRLEGTRVTDLSLEYSLDLLLLREIFYDFGLCCDV
;
A
#
# COMPACT_ATOMS: atom_id res chain seq x y z
N MET A 1 -72.57 47.97 18.68
CA MET A 1 -71.29 48.28 19.35
C MET A 1 -70.20 48.29 18.27
N THR A 2 -69.76 49.50 17.95
CA THR A 2 -68.48 49.92 17.33
C THR A 2 -67.91 49.15 16.14
N ASN A 3 -68.03 49.82 14.98
CA ASN A 3 -67.12 49.79 13.83
C ASN A 3 -65.65 49.95 14.23
N ARG A 4 -64.74 49.39 13.42
CA ARG A 4 -63.52 50.07 12.99
C ARG A 4 -62.95 49.43 11.72
N ASP A 5 -63.15 50.15 10.63
CA ASP A 5 -62.26 50.20 9.48
C ASP A 5 -60.86 50.66 9.93
N GLU A 6 -59.81 50.09 9.35
CA GLU A 6 -58.51 50.75 9.22
C GLU A 6 -57.85 50.25 7.91
N GLN A 7 -57.61 51.19 7.01
CA GLN A 7 -56.88 51.08 5.74
C GLN A 7 -55.36 51.21 5.96
N HIS A 8 -54.59 51.18 4.86
CA HIS A 8 -53.15 51.45 4.66
C HIS A 8 -52.30 50.17 4.50
N GLU A 9 -51.42 50.01 3.51
CA GLU A 9 -50.93 50.90 2.44
C GLU A 9 -50.16 50.03 1.42
N ASP A 10 -50.15 50.47 0.16
CA ASP A 10 -49.37 49.90 -0.94
C ASP A 10 -47.86 49.83 -0.62
N TYR A 11 -47.28 48.62 -0.69
CA TYR A 11 -45.83 48.46 -0.74
C TYR A 11 -45.43 48.01 -2.14
N SER A 12 -44.99 48.97 -2.96
CA SER A 12 -44.27 48.72 -4.21
C SER A 12 -42.82 48.37 -3.89
N PRO A 13 -42.29 47.20 -4.25
CA PRO A 13 -40.85 46.96 -4.17
C PRO A 13 -40.16 47.74 -5.30
N SER A 14 -39.44 48.79 -4.90
CA SER A 14 -38.52 49.56 -5.75
C SER A 14 -37.47 48.65 -6.38
N GLU A 15 -37.28 48.80 -7.69
CA GLU A 15 -36.11 48.33 -8.42
C GLU A 15 -34.86 48.96 -7.81
N ASP A 16 -33.99 48.15 -7.20
CA ASP A 16 -32.63 48.57 -6.85
C ASP A 16 -31.63 47.95 -7.81
N VAL A 17 -30.96 48.85 -8.52
CA VAL A 17 -29.99 48.60 -9.59
C VAL A 17 -28.62 48.72 -8.94
N GLY A 18 -28.02 47.59 -8.56
CA GLY A 18 -26.63 47.51 -8.08
C GLY A 18 -25.81 46.63 -9.01
N SER A 19 -25.32 47.16 -10.14
CA SER A 19 -23.94 47.63 -10.30
C SER A 19 -22.89 46.56 -10.00
N GLY A 20 -22.26 46.07 -11.06
CA GLY A 20 -21.14 45.15 -10.99
C GLY A 20 -19.97 45.65 -10.14
N PHE A 21 -19.36 44.72 -9.43
CA PHE A 21 -18.00 44.84 -8.92
C PHE A 21 -17.26 43.56 -9.26
N SER A 22 -16.62 43.55 -10.42
CA SER A 22 -15.50 42.67 -10.74
C SER A 22 -14.32 43.06 -9.85
N VAL A 23 -14.16 42.38 -8.71
CA VAL A 23 -12.95 42.47 -7.89
C VAL A 23 -12.04 41.31 -8.28
N SER A 24 -11.03 41.64 -9.08
CA SER A 24 -9.82 40.85 -9.26
C SER A 24 -9.23 40.54 -7.88
N HIS A 25 -9.38 39.30 -7.43
CA HIS A 25 -8.90 38.87 -6.12
C HIS A 25 -7.40 38.63 -6.19
N GLU A 26 -6.60 39.62 -5.82
CA GLU A 26 -5.21 39.38 -5.45
C GLU A 26 -5.20 38.42 -4.26
N VAL A 27 -4.62 37.24 -4.45
CA VAL A 27 -4.45 36.25 -3.39
C VAL A 27 -3.36 36.78 -2.46
N SER A 28 -3.73 37.11 -1.23
CA SER A 28 -2.75 37.51 -0.20
C SER A 28 -1.76 36.35 0.02
N GLN A 29 -0.48 36.65 0.27
CA GLN A 29 0.53 35.62 0.60
C GLN A 29 0.04 34.65 1.69
N ARG A 30 -0.69 35.16 2.69
CA ARG A 30 -1.32 34.34 3.73
C ARG A 30 -2.36 33.36 3.17
N ASP A 31 -3.20 33.82 2.24
CA ASP A 31 -4.22 32.98 1.63
C ASP A 31 -3.57 31.87 0.79
N SER A 32 -2.46 32.17 0.08
CA SER A 32 -1.66 31.16 -0.63
C SER A 32 -1.06 30.10 0.30
N SER A 33 -0.43 30.52 1.41
CA SER A 33 0.14 29.56 2.38
C SER A 33 -0.91 28.64 2.99
N ILE A 34 -2.13 29.13 3.22
CA ILE A 34 -3.24 28.29 3.69
C ILE A 34 -3.57 27.20 2.67
N VAL A 35 -3.62 27.54 1.38
CA VAL A 35 -3.90 26.56 0.32
C VAL A 35 -2.77 25.54 0.20
N GLU A 36 -1.52 25.98 0.19
CA GLU A 36 -0.35 25.10 0.11
C GLU A 36 -0.29 24.11 1.27
N LEU A 37 -0.39 24.58 2.52
CA LEU A 37 -0.37 23.70 3.70
C LEU A 37 -1.56 22.74 3.71
N TYR A 38 -2.71 23.17 3.18
CA TYR A 38 -3.86 22.30 3.01
C TYR A 38 -3.57 21.20 2.00
N ASP A 39 -3.03 21.53 0.83
CA ASP A 39 -2.67 20.58 -0.22
C ASP A 39 -1.56 19.60 0.21
N GLU A 40 -0.66 20.02 1.10
CA GLU A 40 0.33 19.16 1.76
C GLU A 40 -0.28 18.13 2.72
N GLY A 41 -1.58 18.22 2.99
CA GLY A 41 -2.30 17.24 3.82
C GLY A 41 -2.61 17.71 5.23
N LYS A 42 -2.21 18.93 5.63
CA LYS A 42 -2.51 19.44 6.97
C LYS A 42 -4.00 19.70 7.14
N SER A 43 -4.50 19.44 8.35
CA SER A 43 -5.89 19.76 8.71
C SER A 43 -6.08 21.26 8.92
N THR A 44 -7.31 21.75 8.80
CA THR A 44 -7.63 23.16 9.07
C THR A 44 -7.32 23.58 10.51
N TYR A 45 -7.27 22.62 11.45
CA TYR A 45 -6.81 22.85 12.82
C TYR A 45 -5.30 23.09 12.87
N GLN A 46 -4.50 22.21 12.26
CA GLN A 46 -3.03 22.34 12.23
C GLN A 46 -2.58 23.62 11.53
N ILE A 47 -3.21 23.97 10.42
CA ILE A 47 -2.93 25.22 9.69
C ILE A 47 -3.26 26.44 10.55
N ALA A 48 -4.35 26.38 11.31
CA ALA A 48 -4.74 27.46 12.22
C ALA A 48 -3.75 27.63 13.37
N GLU A 49 -3.24 26.54 13.96
CA GLU A 49 -2.19 26.62 14.98
C GLU A 49 -0.87 27.14 14.41
N GLU A 50 -0.44 26.62 13.26
CA GLU A 50 0.84 26.96 12.65
C GLU A 50 0.93 28.40 12.15
N LEU A 51 -0.18 28.95 11.65
CA LEU A 51 -0.26 30.33 11.19
C LEU A 51 -0.81 31.29 12.25
N GLU A 52 -1.07 30.80 13.47
CA GLU A 52 -1.69 31.56 14.57
C GLU A 52 -3.02 32.24 14.16
N LEU A 53 -3.84 31.54 13.37
CA LEU A 53 -5.11 32.03 12.84
C LEU A 53 -6.30 31.37 13.52
N ASN A 54 -7.47 32.03 13.42
CA ASN A 54 -8.73 31.36 13.74
C ASN A 54 -9.09 30.33 12.64
N ARG A 55 -9.54 29.14 13.03
CA ARG A 55 -10.05 28.09 12.12
C ARG A 55 -11.11 28.59 11.15
N HIS A 56 -11.93 29.56 11.57
CA HIS A 56 -12.92 30.20 10.69
C HIS A 56 -12.27 30.98 9.55
N THR A 57 -11.10 31.58 9.78
CA THR A 57 -10.33 32.28 8.75
C THR A 57 -9.80 31.29 7.72
N VAL A 58 -9.21 30.18 8.16
CA VAL A 58 -8.74 29.09 7.28
C VAL A 58 -9.89 28.56 6.42
N SER A 59 -11.04 28.26 7.04
CA SER A 59 -12.23 27.77 6.32
C SER A 59 -12.79 28.77 5.32
N LYS A 60 -12.79 30.07 5.65
CA LYS A 60 -13.19 31.14 4.73
C LYS A 60 -12.26 31.22 3.53
N VAL A 61 -10.94 31.12 3.74
CA VAL A 61 -9.95 31.16 2.68
C VAL A 61 -10.09 29.95 1.75
N LEU A 62 -10.25 28.74 2.29
CA LEU A 62 -10.48 27.54 1.47
C LEU A 62 -11.76 27.68 0.62
N LYS A 63 -12.88 28.11 1.24
CA LYS A 63 -14.15 28.32 0.53
C LYS A 63 -14.05 29.39 -0.56
N LYS A 64 -13.34 30.49 -0.28
CA LYS A 64 -13.08 31.59 -1.23
C LYS A 64 -12.28 31.11 -2.45
N ASN A 65 -11.36 30.17 -2.25
CA ASN A 65 -10.61 29.51 -3.32
C ASN A 65 -11.35 28.29 -3.92
N GLN A 66 -12.63 28.09 -3.58
CA GLN A 66 -13.46 26.98 -4.05
C GLN A 66 -12.89 25.58 -3.70
N ILE A 67 -12.12 25.49 -2.63
CA ILE A 67 -11.58 24.23 -2.12
C ILE A 67 -12.58 23.64 -1.14
N GLU A 68 -13.12 22.47 -1.48
CA GLU A 68 -13.98 21.71 -0.57
C GLU A 68 -13.17 21.19 0.62
N THR A 69 -13.74 21.32 1.82
CA THR A 69 -13.10 20.80 3.02
C THR A 69 -13.24 19.28 3.08
N ARG A 70 -12.09 18.60 3.13
CA ARG A 70 -11.94 17.18 3.40
C ARG A 70 -12.75 16.73 4.60
N THR A 71 -13.39 15.60 4.45
CA THR A 71 -14.00 14.87 5.56
C THR A 71 -12.93 14.16 6.39
N ILE A 72 -13.32 13.64 7.56
CA ILE A 72 -12.45 12.79 8.39
C ILE A 72 -11.98 11.55 7.61
N ALA A 73 -12.84 10.99 6.76
CA ALA A 73 -12.49 9.83 5.94
C ALA A 73 -11.37 10.15 4.92
N ASP A 74 -11.45 11.33 4.29
CA ASP A 74 -10.44 11.79 3.32
C ASP A 74 -9.09 12.00 3.98
N TYR A 75 -9.08 12.55 5.20
CA TYR A 75 -7.86 12.72 5.99
C TYR A 75 -7.18 11.38 6.30
N HIS A 76 -7.95 10.38 6.74
CA HIS A 76 -7.40 9.03 6.98
C HIS A 76 -6.85 8.39 5.70
N LYS A 77 -7.54 8.55 4.57
CA LYS A 77 -7.07 8.04 3.28
C LYS A 77 -5.72 8.65 2.88
N LEU A 78 -5.56 9.97 3.04
CA LEU A 78 -4.31 10.67 2.73
C LEU A 78 -3.14 10.14 3.58
N LYS A 79 -3.34 10.01 4.90
CA LYS A 79 -2.33 9.40 5.78
C LYS A 79 -2.00 7.95 5.40
N HIS A 80 -2.99 7.16 4.97
CA HIS A 80 -2.75 5.78 4.53
C HIS A 80 -1.89 5.72 3.26
N GLU A 81 -2.05 6.69 2.34
CA GLU A 81 -1.20 6.78 1.14
C GLU A 81 0.24 7.15 1.49
N GLU A 82 0.46 8.02 2.48
CA GLU A 82 1.79 8.34 2.99
C GLU A 82 2.49 7.13 3.62
N VAL A 83 1.75 6.29 4.36
CA VAL A 83 2.26 5.02 4.89
C VAL A 83 2.84 4.16 3.77
N VAL A 84 2.10 4.01 2.65
CA VAL A 84 2.54 3.23 1.49
C VAL A 84 3.78 3.86 0.84
N LYS A 85 3.79 5.19 0.66
CA LYS A 85 4.93 5.91 0.07
C LYS A 85 6.20 5.72 0.90
N LEU A 86 6.13 5.86 2.23
CA LEU A 86 7.29 5.70 3.10
C LEU A 86 7.78 4.23 3.13
N PHE A 87 6.85 3.27 3.14
CA PHE A 87 7.20 1.85 3.08
C PHE A 87 7.93 1.49 1.79
N ASN A 88 7.45 1.99 0.63
CA ASN A 88 8.12 1.79 -0.67
C ASN A 88 9.48 2.48 -0.76
N LYS A 89 9.75 3.50 0.06
CA LYS A 89 11.07 4.11 0.24
C LYS A 89 11.99 3.31 1.19
N GLY A 90 11.56 2.13 1.65
CA GLY A 90 12.35 1.24 2.50
C GLY A 90 12.26 1.53 4.00
N LYS A 91 11.36 2.43 4.44
CA LYS A 91 11.20 2.77 5.86
C LYS A 91 10.54 1.62 6.62
N GLY A 92 11.02 1.37 7.84
CA GLY A 92 10.46 0.33 8.70
C GLY A 92 9.11 0.74 9.31
N LYS A 93 8.23 -0.22 9.62
CA LYS A 93 6.88 0.05 10.19
C LYS A 93 6.91 0.99 11.41
N LYS A 94 7.81 0.74 12.36
CA LYS A 94 7.99 1.57 13.56
C LYS A 94 8.46 2.98 13.22
N GLU A 95 9.33 3.11 12.22
CA GLU A 95 9.84 4.41 11.77
C GLU A 95 8.72 5.22 11.11
N ILE A 96 7.91 4.58 10.26
CA ILE A 96 6.72 5.18 9.65
C ILE A 96 5.72 5.63 10.71
N ALA A 97 5.50 4.80 11.74
CA ALA A 97 4.59 5.11 12.83
C ALA A 97 5.01 6.40 13.57
N VAL A 98 6.32 6.57 13.82
CA VAL A 98 6.85 7.80 14.43
C VAL A 98 6.71 9.00 13.50
N ILE A 99 7.09 8.87 12.22
CA ILE A 99 7.05 9.97 11.24
C ILE A 99 5.62 10.52 11.05
N LEU A 100 4.62 9.64 11.00
CA LEU A 100 3.23 10.01 10.72
C LEU A 100 2.37 10.19 11.98
N GLU A 101 2.98 10.05 13.16
CA GLU A 101 2.31 10.06 14.46
C GLU A 101 1.13 9.07 14.51
N LEU A 102 1.37 7.86 14.01
CA LEU A 102 0.40 6.77 13.98
C LEU A 102 0.83 5.65 14.94
N THR A 103 -0.13 4.81 15.32
CA THR A 103 0.22 3.58 16.03
C THR A 103 0.83 2.56 15.07
N ASP A 104 1.77 1.72 15.54
CA ASP A 104 2.34 0.61 14.77
C ASP A 104 1.24 -0.35 14.28
N TYR A 105 0.14 -0.48 15.04
CA TYR A 105 -1.04 -1.24 14.63
C TYR A 105 -1.70 -0.65 13.38
N THR A 106 -1.92 0.67 13.34
CA THR A 106 -2.50 1.35 12.18
C THR A 106 -1.62 1.18 10.94
N VAL A 107 -0.31 1.40 11.08
CA VAL A 107 0.65 1.22 9.99
C VAL A 107 0.61 -0.21 9.46
N ARG A 108 0.66 -1.22 10.34
CA ARG A 108 0.55 -2.63 9.96
C ARG A 108 -0.77 -2.91 9.22
N LYS A 109 -1.90 -2.43 9.74
CA LYS A 109 -3.23 -2.67 9.17
C LYS A 109 -3.34 -2.09 7.76
N VAL A 110 -2.87 -0.86 7.55
CA VAL A 110 -2.84 -0.22 6.23
C VAL A 110 -2.00 -1.03 5.25
N LEU A 111 -0.80 -1.46 5.66
CA LEU A 111 0.06 -2.28 4.81
C LEU A 111 -0.55 -3.66 4.50
N GLU A 112 -1.27 -4.27 5.45
CA GLU A 112 -2.00 -5.53 5.25
C GLU A 112 -3.18 -5.37 4.27
N GLU A 113 -4.00 -4.33 4.44
CA GLU A 113 -5.14 -4.03 3.54
C GLU A 113 -4.68 -3.74 2.10
N ARG A 114 -3.48 -3.18 1.94
CA ARG A 114 -2.86 -2.91 0.64
C ARG A 114 -2.03 -4.08 0.10
N GLY A 115 -1.98 -5.22 0.80
CA GLY A 115 -1.23 -6.41 0.38
C GLY A 115 0.29 -6.27 0.36
N LEU A 116 0.84 -5.23 1.01
CA LEU A 116 2.28 -4.95 1.07
C LEU A 116 2.97 -5.73 2.19
N VAL A 117 2.21 -6.14 3.20
CA VAL A 117 2.66 -7.03 4.27
C VAL A 117 1.60 -8.10 4.47
N PHE A 118 2.01 -9.36 4.47
CA PHE A 118 1.10 -10.49 4.68
C PHE A 118 0.95 -10.78 6.17
N LYS A 119 -0.28 -11.10 6.61
CA LYS A 119 -0.48 -11.69 7.94
C LYS A 119 0.25 -13.02 8.01
N LYS A 120 0.60 -13.47 9.22
CA LYS A 120 1.26 -14.77 9.42
C LYS A 120 0.50 -15.91 8.74
N LYS A 121 -0.84 -15.96 8.90
CA LYS A 121 -1.69 -16.97 8.27
C LYS A 121 -1.63 -16.89 6.74
N ASP A 122 -1.59 -15.69 6.17
CA ASP A 122 -1.51 -15.48 4.72
C ASP A 122 -0.13 -15.88 4.20
N ARG A 123 0.94 -15.54 4.92
CA ARG A 123 2.30 -16.01 4.63
C ARG A 123 2.39 -17.53 4.64
N ASP A 124 1.84 -18.17 5.66
CA ASP A 124 1.81 -19.64 5.79
C ASP A 124 1.00 -20.25 4.63
N THR A 125 -0.13 -19.62 4.26
CA THR A 125 -0.96 -20.05 3.12
C THR A 125 -0.21 -19.94 1.79
N ILE A 126 0.49 -18.83 1.54
CA ILE A 126 1.31 -18.62 0.34
C ILE A 126 2.46 -19.62 0.29
N LEU A 127 3.13 -19.85 1.42
CA LEU A 127 4.19 -20.86 1.56
C LEU A 127 3.67 -22.26 1.19
N ILE A 128 2.50 -22.64 1.71
CA ILE A 128 1.88 -23.93 1.43
C ILE A 128 1.44 -24.04 -0.04
N ALA A 129 0.86 -22.99 -0.61
CA ALA A 129 0.48 -22.97 -2.02
C ALA A 129 1.71 -23.17 -2.93
N ARG A 130 2.81 -22.45 -2.67
CA ARG A 130 4.08 -22.65 -3.39
C ARG A 130 4.64 -24.04 -3.17
N TYR A 131 4.59 -24.56 -1.94
CA TYR A 131 5.02 -25.92 -1.65
C TYR A 131 4.27 -26.95 -2.51
N ILE A 132 2.94 -26.87 -2.57
CA ILE A 132 2.10 -27.78 -3.37
C ILE A 132 2.47 -27.68 -4.85
N GLN A 133 2.61 -26.46 -5.37
CA GLN A 133 2.99 -26.23 -6.76
C GLN A 133 4.32 -26.92 -7.10
N MET A 134 5.35 -26.72 -6.28
CA MET A 134 6.67 -27.30 -6.52
C MET A 134 6.69 -28.81 -6.30
N LYS A 135 5.89 -29.30 -5.34
CA LYS A 135 5.75 -30.73 -5.11
C LYS A 135 5.06 -31.44 -6.27
N ASN A 136 4.02 -30.84 -6.85
CA ASN A 136 3.35 -31.33 -8.06
C ASN A 136 4.30 -31.43 -9.25
N LYS A 137 5.28 -30.51 -9.35
CA LYS A 137 6.33 -30.52 -10.37
C LYS A 137 7.44 -31.57 -10.11
N GLY A 138 7.38 -32.29 -9.00
CA GLY A 138 8.31 -33.37 -8.67
C GLY A 138 9.55 -32.93 -7.90
N TYR A 139 9.59 -31.72 -7.32
CA TYR A 139 10.71 -31.28 -6.50
C TYR A 139 10.66 -31.87 -5.08
N ASP A 140 11.82 -32.03 -4.48
CA ASP A 140 11.97 -32.59 -3.14
C ASP A 140 11.90 -31.49 -2.06
N ASN A 141 11.70 -31.89 -0.80
CA ASN A 141 11.44 -30.92 0.27
C ASN A 141 12.68 -30.07 0.60
N GLU A 142 13.89 -30.57 0.33
CA GLU A 142 15.11 -29.81 0.56
C GLU A 142 15.20 -28.62 -0.41
N SER A 143 15.15 -28.90 -1.72
CA SER A 143 15.16 -27.87 -2.76
C SER A 143 14.07 -26.82 -2.57
N ILE A 144 12.85 -27.27 -2.24
CA ILE A 144 11.73 -26.37 -1.98
C ILE A 144 12.00 -25.49 -0.75
N SER A 145 12.58 -26.05 0.32
CA SER A 145 12.86 -25.27 1.54
C SER A 145 13.90 -24.17 1.30
N ILE A 146 14.95 -24.48 0.54
CA ILE A 146 15.98 -23.52 0.13
C ILE A 146 15.33 -22.39 -0.67
N PHE A 147 14.54 -22.73 -1.68
CA PHE A 147 13.83 -21.74 -2.49
C PHE A 147 12.90 -20.83 -1.68
N LEU A 148 12.17 -21.39 -0.72
CA LEU A 148 11.25 -20.64 0.13
C LEU A 148 11.98 -19.84 1.23
N GLY A 149 13.31 -19.93 1.33
CA GLY A 149 14.12 -19.22 2.32
C GLY A 149 13.82 -19.65 3.76
N ILE A 150 13.45 -20.93 3.97
CA ILE A 150 13.15 -21.48 5.29
C ILE A 150 13.88 -22.80 5.50
N THR A 151 14.07 -23.19 6.76
CA THR A 151 14.65 -24.50 7.07
C THR A 151 13.66 -25.61 6.70
N GLN A 152 14.19 -26.79 6.32
CA GLN A 152 13.36 -27.97 6.06
C GLN A 152 12.49 -28.35 7.27
N LYS A 153 12.99 -28.15 8.50
CA LYS A 153 12.22 -28.33 9.75
C LYS A 153 11.02 -27.39 9.82
N GLN A 154 11.19 -26.12 9.47
CA GLN A 154 10.08 -25.15 9.42
C GLN A 154 9.09 -25.52 8.31
N LEU A 155 9.56 -25.90 7.13
CA LEU A 155 8.70 -26.35 6.04
C LEU A 155 7.82 -27.53 6.46
N ASN A 156 8.41 -28.57 7.07
CA ASN A 156 7.68 -29.74 7.57
C ASN A 156 6.66 -29.37 8.65
N LYS A 157 6.96 -28.39 9.50
CA LYS A 157 6.01 -27.85 10.49
C LYS A 157 4.83 -27.15 9.82
N TYR A 158 5.07 -26.31 8.81
CA TYR A 158 3.99 -25.65 8.07
C TYR A 158 3.09 -26.67 7.39
N ILE A 159 3.67 -27.67 6.72
CA ILE A 159 2.93 -28.73 6.04
C ILE A 159 2.04 -29.48 7.03
N ARG A 160 2.60 -29.92 8.17
CA ARG A 160 1.83 -30.63 9.22
C ARG A 160 0.67 -29.79 9.75
N ASN A 161 0.91 -28.50 10.00
CA ASN A 161 -0.10 -27.60 10.53
C ASN A 161 -1.16 -27.19 9.49
N SER A 162 -0.85 -27.33 8.20
CA SER A 162 -1.77 -26.97 7.11
C SER A 162 -2.83 -28.04 6.82
N GLY A 163 -2.65 -29.27 7.30
CA GLY A 163 -3.52 -30.41 6.97
C GLY A 163 -3.38 -30.93 5.54
N VAL A 164 -2.40 -30.44 4.76
CA VAL A 164 -2.13 -30.92 3.41
C VAL A 164 -1.66 -32.37 3.43
N ASN A 165 -2.36 -33.24 2.69
CA ASN A 165 -1.96 -34.63 2.55
C ASN A 165 -0.81 -34.78 1.54
N VAL A 166 0.40 -34.82 2.07
CA VAL A 166 1.65 -34.94 1.29
C VAL A 166 1.74 -36.26 0.52
N THR A 167 1.06 -37.31 0.99
CA THR A 167 1.13 -38.65 0.37
C THR A 167 0.35 -38.76 -0.94
N ALA A 168 -0.63 -37.88 -1.16
CA ALA A 168 -1.37 -37.78 -2.41
C ALA A 168 -0.56 -37.09 -3.52
N VAL A 169 0.42 -36.26 -3.15
CA VAL A 169 1.29 -35.50 -4.07
C VAL A 169 2.54 -36.31 -4.43
N ARG A 170 2.34 -37.57 -4.81
CA ARG A 170 3.42 -38.54 -5.06
C ARG A 170 3.65 -38.73 -6.55
N HIS A 171 4.19 -37.72 -7.22
CA HIS A 171 4.83 -37.93 -8.51
C HIS A 171 6.25 -38.48 -8.32
N LYS A 172 6.76 -39.18 -9.34
CA LYS A 172 8.15 -39.63 -9.41
C LYS A 172 9.01 -38.37 -9.31
N THR A 173 9.73 -38.19 -8.20
CA THR A 173 10.59 -37.02 -7.97
C THR A 173 11.49 -36.84 -9.20
N LYS A 174 11.66 -35.61 -9.70
CA LYS A 174 12.67 -35.35 -10.73
C LYS A 174 14.02 -35.71 -10.08
N THR A 175 14.56 -36.87 -10.42
CA THR A 175 15.88 -37.32 -9.92
C THR A 175 16.96 -36.59 -10.72
N ILE A 176 17.07 -35.29 -10.49
CA ILE A 176 18.20 -34.51 -10.97
C ILE A 176 19.14 -34.43 -9.78
N GLU A 177 20.37 -34.90 -9.95
CA GLU A 177 21.36 -34.82 -8.89
C GLU A 177 21.64 -33.35 -8.57
N ASN A 178 21.76 -33.02 -7.28
CA ASN A 178 22.17 -31.70 -6.80
C ASN A 178 21.21 -30.51 -7.06
N ILE A 179 19.90 -30.73 -7.28
CA ILE A 179 18.92 -29.61 -7.43
C ILE A 179 19.03 -28.57 -6.32
N ALA A 180 19.13 -29.04 -5.07
CA ALA A 180 19.22 -28.17 -3.90
C ALA A 180 20.43 -27.20 -3.99
N ASP A 181 21.57 -27.70 -4.46
CA ASP A 181 22.79 -26.92 -4.59
C ASP A 181 22.74 -25.98 -5.81
N LEU A 182 22.14 -26.43 -6.92
CA LEU A 182 21.85 -25.59 -8.09
C LEU A 182 20.98 -24.37 -7.73
N ILE A 183 19.90 -24.58 -6.97
CA ILE A 183 19.02 -23.49 -6.52
C ILE A 183 19.79 -22.54 -5.60
N ARG A 184 20.59 -23.06 -4.67
CA ARG A 184 21.40 -22.25 -3.75
C ARG A 184 22.35 -21.33 -4.53
N LYS A 185 23.18 -21.90 -5.39
CA LYS A 185 24.13 -21.13 -6.21
C LYS A 185 23.42 -20.14 -7.13
N ARG A 186 22.27 -20.53 -7.67
CA ARG A 186 21.48 -19.61 -8.51
C ARG A 186 20.96 -18.41 -7.70
N LEU A 187 20.50 -18.62 -6.47
CA LEU A 187 20.08 -17.55 -5.56
C LEU A 187 21.26 -16.65 -5.14
N GLU A 188 22.48 -17.20 -5.09
CA GLU A 188 23.73 -16.46 -4.85
C GLU A 188 24.20 -15.64 -6.07
N GLY A 189 23.55 -15.82 -7.23
CA GLY A 189 23.80 -15.04 -8.44
C GLY A 189 24.68 -15.73 -9.48
N THR A 190 24.99 -17.03 -9.32
CA THR A 190 25.74 -17.77 -10.35
C THR A 190 24.96 -17.82 -11.68
N ARG A 191 25.66 -17.67 -12.80
CA ARG A 191 25.05 -17.70 -14.13
C ARG A 191 24.64 -19.11 -14.50
N VAL A 192 23.56 -19.23 -15.28
CA VAL A 192 23.05 -20.54 -15.73
C VAL A 192 24.08 -21.30 -16.57
N THR A 193 24.89 -20.58 -17.35
CA THR A 193 25.99 -21.14 -18.14
C THR A 193 27.05 -21.79 -17.29
N ASP A 194 27.41 -21.16 -16.17
CA ASP A 194 28.48 -21.62 -15.29
C ASP A 194 28.02 -22.89 -14.54
N LEU A 195 26.75 -22.91 -14.13
CA LEU A 195 26.12 -24.10 -13.52
C LEU A 195 25.98 -25.26 -14.51
N SER A 196 25.71 -24.99 -15.78
CA SER A 196 25.66 -26.02 -16.83
C SER A 196 27.00 -26.72 -16.98
N LEU A 197 28.10 -25.95 -17.00
CA LEU A 197 29.45 -26.47 -17.08
C LEU A 197 29.84 -27.26 -15.83
N GLU A 198 29.59 -26.68 -14.64
CA GLU A 198 30.01 -27.29 -13.37
C GLU A 198 29.33 -28.63 -13.11
N TYR A 199 28.03 -28.74 -13.40
CA TYR A 199 27.26 -29.95 -13.13
C TYR A 199 27.11 -30.85 -14.37
N SER A 200 27.72 -30.49 -15.51
CA SER A 200 27.58 -31.22 -16.78
C SER A 200 26.13 -31.45 -17.19
N LEU A 201 25.29 -30.43 -17.00
CA LEU A 201 23.85 -30.48 -17.26
C LEU A 201 23.48 -29.67 -18.51
N ASP A 202 22.45 -30.15 -19.22
CA ASP A 202 21.89 -29.46 -20.37
C ASP A 202 21.30 -28.07 -19.99
N LEU A 203 21.55 -27.07 -20.83
CA LEU A 203 21.13 -25.69 -20.59
C LEU A 203 19.60 -25.53 -20.61
N LEU A 204 18.88 -26.29 -21.44
CA LEU A 204 17.42 -26.22 -21.50
C LEU A 204 16.82 -26.81 -20.22
N LEU A 205 17.38 -27.93 -19.75
CA LEU A 205 16.98 -28.53 -18.48
C LEU A 205 17.17 -27.55 -17.30
N LEU A 206 18.32 -26.87 -17.20
CA LEU A 206 18.56 -25.88 -16.15
C LEU A 206 17.61 -24.68 -16.27
N ARG A 207 17.33 -24.21 -17.49
CA ARG A 207 16.36 -23.13 -17.72
C ARG A 207 14.95 -23.54 -17.31
N GLU A 208 14.52 -24.76 -17.60
CA GLU A 208 13.21 -25.28 -17.17
C GLU A 208 13.12 -25.31 -15.63
N ILE A 209 14.16 -25.83 -14.96
CA ILE A 209 14.22 -25.85 -13.50
C ILE A 209 14.12 -24.41 -12.96
N PHE A 210 14.99 -23.50 -13.41
CA PHE A 210 14.98 -22.13 -12.90
C PHE A 210 13.68 -21.39 -13.24
N TYR A 211 13.04 -21.69 -14.36
CA TYR A 211 11.72 -21.18 -14.70
C TYR A 211 10.67 -21.63 -13.69
N ASP A 212 10.69 -22.92 -13.32
CA ASP A 212 9.78 -23.46 -12.32
C ASP A 212 9.91 -22.78 -10.96
N PHE A 213 11.12 -22.37 -10.60
CA PHE A 213 11.45 -21.62 -9.39
C PHE A 213 11.29 -20.09 -9.57
N GLY A 214 10.95 -19.57 -10.76
CA GLY A 214 10.90 -18.14 -11.01
C GLY A 214 12.25 -17.42 -10.89
N LEU A 215 13.35 -18.14 -11.13
CA LEU A 215 14.74 -17.67 -11.07
C LEU A 215 15.32 -17.34 -12.47
N CYS A 216 14.45 -17.20 -13.47
CA CYS A 216 14.83 -16.82 -14.83
C CYS A 216 15.14 -15.32 -14.91
N CYS A 217 16.42 -14.99 -15.00
CA CYS A 217 16.93 -13.72 -15.52
C CYS A 217 18.33 -14.00 -16.08
N ASP A 218 18.44 -14.02 -17.40
CA ASP A 218 19.60 -13.59 -18.19
C ASP A 218 19.12 -13.61 -19.66
N VAL A 219 18.67 -12.43 -20.14
CA VAL A 219 18.75 -12.08 -21.57
C VAL A 219 20.13 -11.47 -21.77
#